data_AF-A0AAD6GLU6-F1
#
_entry.id   AF-A0AAD6GLU6-F1
#
_cell.length_a   1.000
_cell.length_b   1.000
_cell.length_c   1.000
_cell.angle_alpha   90.00
_cell.angle_beta   90.00
_cell.angle_gamma   90.00
#
_symmetry.space_group_name_H-M   'P 1'
#
loop_
_entity.id
_entity.type
_entity.pdbx_description
1 polymer ?
#
loop_
_entity_poly.entity_id
_entity_poly.type
_entity_poly.pdbx_seq_one_letter_code
_entity_poly.pdbx_strand_id
1 'polypeptide(L)'
;MPPVRTRSGQNLVEQEGRILLAIKDHKNDPTQSIYAIAARYNIPRTTLRDRVNGYESRTIARPSGHKLTSFEEDTLVQWILSLDSRGAAPRPFHVRDMANILLADRGNTPPLTVGVNWATTFIKRQDKLQSRFSRRYDYQRAKNED
;
A
#
# COMPACT_ATOMS: atom_id res chain seq x y z
N MET A 1 -20.33 16.18 -8.93
CA MET A 1 -19.43 17.04 -8.14
C MET A 1 -18.41 16.17 -7.42
N PRO A 2 -17.10 16.48 -7.50
CA PRO A 2 -16.12 15.78 -6.67
C PRO A 2 -16.36 16.14 -5.18
N PRO A 3 -16.17 15.20 -4.24
CA PRO A 3 -16.46 15.44 -2.84
C PRO A 3 -15.53 16.51 -2.26
N VAL A 4 -16.11 17.46 -1.53
CA VAL A 4 -15.37 18.50 -0.79
C VAL A 4 -14.46 17.80 0.21
N ARG A 5 -13.14 17.88 -0.02
CA ARG A 5 -12.15 17.37 0.93
C ARG A 5 -12.36 18.13 2.24
N THR A 6 -12.63 17.41 3.33
CA THR A 6 -12.69 17.97 4.68
C THR A 6 -11.41 18.76 4.95
N ARG A 7 -11.52 19.97 5.56
CA ARG A 7 -10.40 20.90 5.83
C ARG A 7 -9.12 20.22 6.36
N SER A 8 -9.27 19.16 7.14
CA SER A 8 -8.17 18.34 7.67
C SER A 8 -7.26 17.73 6.58
N GLY A 9 -7.83 17.24 5.47
CA GLY A 9 -7.04 16.63 4.39
C GLY A 9 -6.31 17.66 3.51
N GLN A 10 -6.91 18.83 3.30
CA GLN A 10 -6.26 19.95 2.58
C GLN A 10 -5.04 20.45 3.36
N ASN A 11 -5.18 20.61 4.68
CA ASN A 11 -4.08 21.00 5.56
C ASN A 11 -2.90 20.01 5.51
N LEU A 12 -3.16 18.70 5.42
CA LEU A 12 -2.10 17.69 5.32
C LEU A 12 -1.34 17.75 3.98
N VAL A 13 -2.06 17.93 2.87
CA VAL A 13 -1.44 18.06 1.54
C VAL A 13 -0.59 19.33 1.45
N GLU A 14 -1.09 20.45 1.97
CA GLU A 14 -0.34 21.70 2.04
C GLU A 14 0.91 21.58 2.94
N GLN A 15 0.78 20.89 4.08
CA GLN A 15 1.91 20.62 4.98
C GLN A 15 2.99 19.76 4.31
N GLU A 16 2.62 18.68 3.61
CA GLU A 16 3.56 17.86 2.84
C GLU A 16 4.24 18.68 1.73
N GLY A 17 3.49 19.57 1.05
CA GLY A 17 4.07 20.47 0.05
C GLY A 17 5.16 21.38 0.61
N ARG A 18 4.94 21.97 1.79
CA ARG A 18 5.95 22.80 2.48
C ARG A 18 7.17 21.98 2.90
N ILE A 19 6.95 20.76 3.38
CA ILE A 19 8.03 19.83 3.75
C ILE A 19 8.91 19.50 2.55
N LEU A 20 8.32 19.21 1.38
CA LEU A 20 9.08 18.91 0.17
C LEU A 20 9.90 20.11 -0.31
N LEU A 21 9.34 21.32 -0.23
CA LEU A 21 10.08 22.56 -0.52
C LEU A 21 11.25 22.76 0.45
N ALA A 22 11.04 22.54 1.74
CA ALA A 22 12.08 22.65 2.76
C ALA A 22 13.21 21.62 2.58
N ILE A 23 12.90 20.39 2.19
CA ILE A 23 13.90 19.37 1.87
C ILE A 23 14.73 19.79 0.64
N LYS A 24 14.07 20.36 -0.38
CA LYS A 24 14.76 20.85 -1.58
C LYS A 24 15.69 22.03 -1.25
N ASP A 25 15.24 22.96 -0.41
CA ASP A 25 16.03 24.10 0.07
C ASP A 25 17.27 23.61 0.84
N HIS A 26 17.09 22.65 1.75
CA HIS A 26 18.19 22.06 2.51
C HIS A 26 19.23 21.33 1.63
N LYS A 27 18.77 20.69 0.54
CA LYS A 27 19.68 20.03 -0.43
C LYS A 27 20.46 21.05 -1.27
N ASN A 28 19.88 22.21 -1.55
CA ASN A 28 20.54 23.27 -2.31
C ASN A 28 21.55 24.03 -1.45
N ASP A 29 21.22 24.28 -0.17
CA ASP A 29 22.06 25.00 0.78
C ASP A 29 22.36 24.15 2.04
N PRO A 30 23.32 23.22 1.99
CA PRO A 30 23.64 22.33 3.11
C PRO A 30 24.20 23.05 4.34
N THR A 31 24.69 24.27 4.17
CA THR A 31 25.28 25.11 5.23
C THR A 31 24.23 25.73 6.14
N GLN A 32 22.97 25.81 5.70
CA GLN A 32 21.90 26.36 6.50
C GLN A 32 21.44 25.37 7.57
N SER A 33 21.18 25.89 8.77
CA SER A 33 20.64 25.08 9.86
C SER A 33 19.22 24.60 9.53
N ILE A 34 18.96 23.32 9.78
CA ILE A 34 17.62 22.71 9.68
C ILE A 34 16.57 23.53 10.45
N TYR A 35 16.96 24.20 11.55
CA TYR A 35 16.06 25.07 12.31
C TYR A 35 15.61 26.29 11.49
N ALA A 36 16.54 26.96 10.82
CA ALA A 36 16.26 28.17 10.04
C ALA A 36 15.33 27.86 8.86
N ILE A 37 15.61 26.75 8.16
CA ILE A 37 14.77 26.25 7.07
C ILE A 37 13.37 25.91 7.61
N ALA A 38 13.27 25.15 8.69
CA ALA A 38 12.00 24.78 9.29
C ALA A 38 11.17 26.02 9.70
N ALA A 39 11.80 27.05 10.27
CA ALA A 39 11.15 28.31 10.63
C ALA A 39 10.64 29.07 9.39
N ARG A 40 11.44 29.13 8.32
CA ARG A 40 11.07 29.79 7.04
C ARG A 40 9.82 29.19 6.42
N TYR A 41 9.67 27.86 6.47
CA TYR A 41 8.52 27.15 5.89
C TYR A 41 7.39 26.89 6.91
N ASN A 42 7.52 27.37 8.15
CA ASN A 42 6.57 27.15 9.24
C ASN A 42 6.27 25.66 9.51
N ILE A 43 7.35 24.87 9.67
CA ILE A 43 7.30 23.42 9.92
C ILE A 43 7.99 23.13 11.26
N PRO A 44 7.53 22.15 12.05
CA PRO A 44 8.28 21.66 13.19
C PRO A 44 9.67 21.14 12.78
N ARG A 45 10.72 21.60 13.47
CA ARG A 45 12.11 21.19 13.21
C ARG A 45 12.29 19.66 13.22
N THR A 46 11.62 18.98 14.15
CA THR A 46 11.68 17.51 14.27
C THR A 46 11.18 16.85 12.99
N THR A 47 10.05 17.29 12.45
CA THR A 47 9.50 16.79 11.19
C THR A 47 10.48 16.98 10.04
N LEU A 48 11.06 18.17 9.86
CA LEU A 48 12.01 18.39 8.78
C LEU A 48 13.26 17.52 8.93
N ARG A 49 13.82 17.41 10.14
CA ARG A 49 14.99 16.57 10.42
C ARG A 49 14.71 15.10 10.08
N ASP A 50 13.58 14.57 10.52
CA ASP A 50 13.23 13.17 10.27
C ASP A 50 13.06 12.93 8.76
N ARG A 51 12.45 13.87 8.03
CA ARG A 51 12.32 13.76 6.56
C ARG A 51 13.65 13.85 5.82
N VAL A 52 14.58 14.70 6.27
CA VAL A 52 15.95 14.76 5.73
C VAL A 52 16.69 13.45 5.98
N ASN A 53 16.46 12.81 7.12
CA ASN A 53 17.01 11.50 7.47
C ASN A 53 16.32 10.32 6.75
N GLY A 54 15.38 10.58 5.85
CA GLY A 54 14.74 9.55 5.02
C GLY A 54 13.46 8.93 5.57
N TYR A 55 12.91 9.46 6.68
CA TYR A 55 11.58 9.03 7.12
C TYR A 55 10.51 9.52 6.13
N GLU A 56 9.58 8.65 5.76
CA GLU A 56 8.47 9.00 4.86
C GLU A 56 7.25 9.51 5.62
N SER A 57 6.32 10.17 4.90
CA SER A 57 5.02 10.50 5.46
C SER A 57 4.24 9.25 5.80
N ARG A 58 3.45 9.27 6.88
CA ARG A 58 2.50 8.19 7.18
C ARG A 58 1.50 7.94 6.05
N THR A 59 1.22 8.94 5.20
CA THR A 59 0.32 8.77 4.06
C THR A 59 0.94 8.01 2.89
N ILE A 60 2.28 8.00 2.80
CA ILE A 60 3.05 7.33 1.74
C ILE A 60 3.60 6.00 2.25
N ALA A 61 4.09 6.01 3.49
CA ALA A 61 4.69 4.86 4.15
C ALA A 61 3.71 3.68 4.18
N ARG A 62 4.21 2.52 3.74
CA ARG A 62 3.47 1.27 3.78
C ARG A 62 3.07 0.95 5.24
N PRO A 63 1.79 0.66 5.53
CA PRO A 63 1.37 0.27 6.88
C PRO A 63 2.19 -0.91 7.41
N SER A 64 2.48 -0.94 8.71
CA SER A 64 3.11 -2.10 9.32
C SER A 64 2.18 -3.33 9.25
N GLY A 65 2.76 -4.52 9.09
CA GLY A 65 2.01 -5.78 9.11
C GLY A 65 1.73 -6.43 7.75
N HIS A 66 2.38 -6.00 6.66
CA HIS A 66 2.45 -6.81 5.45
C HIS A 66 3.45 -7.96 5.63
N LYS A 67 3.01 -9.19 5.37
CA LYS A 67 3.87 -10.39 5.44
C LYS A 67 4.69 -10.60 4.16
N LEU A 68 4.12 -10.20 3.02
CA LEU A 68 4.73 -10.31 1.70
C LEU A 68 5.41 -9.00 1.28
N THR A 69 6.45 -9.10 0.47
CA THR A 69 7.08 -7.93 -0.17
C THR A 69 6.13 -7.30 -1.19
N SER A 70 6.38 -6.06 -1.61
CA SER A 70 5.53 -5.42 -2.63
C SER A 70 5.51 -6.24 -3.92
N PHE A 71 6.67 -6.76 -4.31
CA PHE A 71 6.82 -7.58 -5.51
C PHE A 71 6.03 -8.90 -5.44
N GLU A 72 6.06 -9.58 -4.30
CA GLU A 72 5.27 -10.79 -4.11
C GLU A 72 3.78 -10.52 -4.08
N GLU A 73 3.34 -9.42 -3.44
CA GLU A 73 1.93 -9.02 -3.49
C GLU A 73 1.49 -8.73 -4.92
N ASP A 74 2.32 -8.03 -5.70
CA ASP A 74 2.04 -7.79 -7.13
C ASP A 74 1.98 -9.08 -7.93
N THR A 75 2.91 -10.01 -7.70
CA THR A 75 2.92 -11.33 -8.36
C THR A 75 1.67 -12.13 -8.01
N LEU A 76 1.26 -12.12 -6.74
CA LEU A 76 0.04 -12.78 -6.28
C LEU A 76 -1.22 -12.15 -6.90
N VAL A 77 -1.27 -10.82 -7.02
CA VAL A 77 -2.36 -10.11 -7.71
C VAL A 77 -2.40 -10.51 -9.18
N GLN A 78 -1.26 -10.52 -9.88
CA GLN A 78 -1.20 -10.93 -11.29
C GLN A 78 -1.66 -12.38 -11.48
N TRP A 79 -1.23 -13.28 -10.59
CA TRP A 79 -1.68 -14.67 -10.61
C TRP A 79 -3.20 -14.77 -10.45
N ILE A 80 -3.81 -14.04 -9.50
CA ILE A 80 -5.27 -14.01 -9.31
C ILE A 80 -5.98 -13.47 -10.56
N LEU A 81 -5.48 -12.39 -11.17
CA LEU A 81 -6.04 -11.83 -12.40
C LEU A 81 -5.94 -12.78 -13.59
N SER A 82 -4.83 -13.53 -13.68
CA SER A 82 -4.62 -14.53 -14.72
C SER A 82 -5.55 -15.74 -14.59
N LEU A 83 -6.02 -16.03 -13.38
CA LEU A 83 -7.00 -17.07 -13.11
C LEU A 83 -8.43 -16.60 -13.40
N ASP A 84 -8.75 -15.36 -13.04
CA ASP A 84 -10.05 -14.75 -13.37
C ASP A 84 -10.28 -14.65 -14.88
N SER A 85 -9.24 -14.30 -15.65
CA SER A 85 -9.34 -14.24 -17.11
C SER A 85 -9.59 -15.60 -17.77
N ARG A 86 -9.24 -16.70 -17.09
CA ARG A 86 -9.50 -18.08 -17.51
C ARG A 86 -10.83 -18.63 -16.95
N GLY A 87 -11.62 -17.81 -16.28
CA GLY A 87 -12.90 -18.22 -15.68
C GLY A 87 -12.78 -18.96 -14.35
N ALA A 88 -11.58 -19.11 -13.80
CA ALA A 88 -11.31 -19.90 -12.60
C ALA A 88 -10.89 -19.03 -11.41
N ALA A 89 -11.78 -18.15 -10.93
CA ALA A 89 -11.46 -17.25 -9.81
C ALA A 89 -11.06 -18.02 -8.54
N PRO A 90 -9.86 -17.78 -7.96
CA PRO A 90 -9.37 -18.53 -6.81
C PRO A 90 -10.16 -18.19 -5.55
N ARG A 91 -10.55 -19.20 -4.77
CA ARG A 91 -11.12 -18.99 -3.43
C ARG A 91 -10.07 -18.37 -2.49
N PRO A 92 -10.49 -17.64 -1.43
CA PRO A 92 -9.54 -17.08 -0.46
C PRO A 92 -8.57 -18.11 0.14
N PHE A 93 -9.01 -19.37 0.27
CA PHE A 93 -8.15 -20.48 0.68
C PHE A 93 -6.97 -20.70 -0.29
N HIS A 94 -7.21 -20.75 -1.60
CA HIS A 94 -6.14 -20.90 -2.61
C HIS A 94 -5.17 -19.71 -2.61
N VAL A 95 -5.68 -18.50 -2.39
CA VAL A 95 -4.83 -17.29 -2.26
C VAL A 95 -3.92 -17.39 -1.03
N ARG A 96 -4.44 -17.92 0.07
CA ARG A 96 -3.68 -18.15 1.29
C ARG A 96 -2.56 -19.17 1.08
N ASP A 97 -2.86 -20.28 0.41
CA ASP A 97 -1.89 -21.33 0.14
C ASP A 97 -0.78 -20.85 -0.80
N MET A 98 -1.13 -20.11 -1.86
CA MET A 98 -0.14 -19.50 -2.74
C MET A 98 0.78 -18.52 -1.98
N ALA A 99 0.22 -17.71 -1.06
CA ALA A 99 1.03 -16.84 -0.22
C ALA A 99 1.97 -17.61 0.72
N ASN A 100 1.54 -18.75 1.26
CA ASN A 100 2.40 -19.61 2.08
C ASN A 100 3.52 -20.26 1.25
N ILE A 101 3.25 -20.64 -0.01
CA ILE A 101 4.27 -21.16 -0.94
C ILE A 101 5.35 -20.09 -1.17
N LEU A 102 4.96 -18.84 -1.46
CA LEU A 102 5.90 -17.72 -1.61
C LEU A 102 6.73 -17.46 -0.34
N LEU A 103 6.12 -17.58 0.85
CA LEU A 103 6.83 -17.40 2.11
C LEU A 103 7.79 -18.56 2.43
N ALA A 104 7.44 -19.78 2.04
CA ALA A 104 8.28 -20.95 2.21
C ALA A 104 9.52 -20.90 1.30
N ASP A 105 9.38 -20.38 0.08
CA ASP A 105 10.47 -20.23 -0.90
C ASP A 105 11.58 -19.28 -0.41
N ARG A 106 11.27 -18.35 0.50
CA ARG A 106 12.26 -17.47 1.14
C ARG A 106 13.27 -18.20 2.04
N GLY A 107 13.11 -19.50 2.26
CA GLY A 107 14.08 -20.31 3.01
C GLY A 107 14.08 -20.06 4.53
N ASN A 108 13.03 -19.47 5.09
CA ASN A 108 12.93 -19.27 6.55
C ASN A 108 12.54 -20.58 7.26
N THR A 109 13.24 -20.92 8.33
CA THR A 109 12.96 -22.09 9.19
C THR A 109 12.63 -21.64 10.62
N PRO A 110 11.40 -21.90 11.14
CA PRO A 110 10.24 -22.46 10.45
C PRO A 110 9.63 -21.49 9.42
N PRO A 111 8.94 -21.99 8.38
CA PRO A 111 8.37 -21.14 7.35
C PRO A 111 7.31 -20.21 7.95
N LEU A 112 7.40 -18.93 7.59
CA LEU A 112 6.40 -17.93 7.95
C LEU A 112 5.07 -18.32 7.30
N THR A 113 4.01 -18.42 8.11
CA THR A 113 2.67 -18.70 7.61
C THR A 113 1.77 -17.48 7.73
N VAL A 114 0.83 -17.34 6.80
CA VAL A 114 -0.23 -16.33 6.88
C VAL A 114 -1.41 -16.85 7.71
N GLY A 115 -2.11 -15.95 8.40
CA GLY A 115 -3.29 -16.31 9.19
C GLY A 115 -4.50 -16.68 8.32
N VAL A 116 -5.51 -17.33 8.92
CA VAL A 116 -6.74 -17.76 8.21
C VAL A 116 -7.47 -16.60 7.53
N ASN A 117 -7.53 -15.44 8.21
CA ASN A 117 -8.20 -14.23 7.71
C ASN A 117 -7.29 -13.33 6.85
N TRP A 118 -6.06 -13.75 6.57
CA TRP A 118 -5.11 -12.92 5.82
C TRP A 118 -5.58 -12.72 4.38
N ALA A 119 -6.01 -13.78 3.69
CA ALA A 119 -6.44 -13.70 2.29
C ALA A 119 -7.65 -12.78 2.09
N THR A 120 -8.65 -12.85 2.98
CA THR A 120 -9.81 -11.96 2.91
C THR A 120 -9.43 -10.50 3.17
N THR A 121 -8.50 -10.25 4.10
CA THR A 121 -7.96 -8.92 4.37
C THR A 121 -7.13 -8.39 3.20
N PHE A 122 -6.30 -9.25 2.58
CA PHE A 122 -5.50 -8.93 1.41
C PHE A 122 -6.38 -8.53 0.22
N ILE A 123 -7.40 -9.34 -0.10
CA ILE A 123 -8.36 -9.04 -1.18
C ILE A 123 -9.08 -7.71 -0.91
N LYS A 124 -9.48 -7.45 0.34
CA LYS A 124 -10.14 -6.18 0.72
C LYS A 124 -9.24 -4.96 0.57
N ARG A 125 -7.92 -5.08 0.72
CA ARG A 125 -6.98 -3.96 0.58
C ARG A 125 -6.66 -3.62 -0.87
N GLN A 126 -6.86 -4.57 -1.79
CA GLN A 126 -6.50 -4.43 -3.20
C GLN A 126 -7.72 -4.03 -4.03
N ASP A 127 -7.82 -2.75 -4.40
CA ASP A 127 -8.93 -2.23 -5.22
C ASP A 127 -9.10 -2.99 -6.54
N LYS A 128 -7.98 -3.44 -7.14
CA LYS A 128 -7.95 -4.27 -8.35
C LYS A 128 -8.69 -5.60 -8.18
N LEU A 129 -8.67 -6.17 -6.98
CA LEU A 129 -9.29 -7.46 -6.66
C LEU A 129 -10.70 -7.27 -6.08
N GLN A 130 -10.94 -6.21 -5.30
CA GLN A 130 -12.22 -5.85 -4.71
C GLN A 130 -13.37 -5.91 -5.73
N SER A 131 -13.20 -5.34 -6.92
CA SER A 131 -14.24 -5.31 -7.97
C SER A 131 -14.66 -6.71 -8.46
N ARG A 132 -13.74 -7.67 -8.43
CA ARG A 132 -13.97 -9.05 -8.91
C ARG A 132 -14.54 -9.97 -7.84
N PHE A 133 -14.13 -9.79 -6.58
CA PHE A 133 -14.60 -10.61 -5.46
C PHE A 133 -15.87 -10.08 -4.77
N SER A 134 -16.18 -8.78 -4.87
CA SER A 134 -17.38 -8.17 -4.29
C SER A 134 -18.67 -8.45 -5.07
N ARG A 135 -18.54 -8.84 -6.35
CA ARG A 135 -19.65 -9.34 -7.14
C ARG A 135 -19.95 -10.75 -6.66
N ARG A 136 -20.81 -10.80 -5.65
CA ARG A 136 -21.54 -11.98 -5.20
C ARG A 136 -21.82 -12.84 -6.43
N TYR A 137 -21.00 -13.89 -6.59
CA TYR A 137 -21.12 -14.99 -7.55
C TYR A 137 -22.28 -14.73 -8.52
N ASP A 138 -22.05 -13.97 -9.60
CA ASP A 138 -23.07 -13.69 -10.61
C ASP A 138 -23.47 -15.06 -11.17
N TYR A 139 -24.45 -15.69 -10.54
CA TYR A 139 -24.98 -17.02 -10.85
C TYR A 139 -25.47 -17.08 -12.31
N GLN A 140 -25.64 -15.90 -12.91
CA GLN A 140 -25.93 -15.64 -14.32
C GLN A 140 -24.77 -15.98 -15.27
N ARG A 141 -23.50 -15.93 -14.82
CA ARG A 141 -22.33 -16.24 -15.67
C ARG A 141 -22.14 -17.75 -15.89
N ALA A 142 -22.65 -18.57 -14.96
CA ALA A 142 -22.60 -20.03 -15.05
C ALA A 142 -23.72 -20.64 -15.91
N LYS A 143 -24.62 -19.82 -16.49
CA LYS A 143 -25.79 -20.29 -17.24
C LYS A 143 -25.68 -20.15 -18.76
N ASN A 144 -24.57 -19.61 -19.28
CA ASN A 144 -24.41 -19.29 -20.70
C ASN A 144 -23.35 -20.15 -21.42
N GLU A 145 -23.01 -21.31 -20.86
CA GLU A 145 -22.20 -22.34 -21.53
C GLU A 145 -23.03 -23.64 -21.53
N ASP A 146 -24.05 -23.69 -22.39
CA ASP A 146 -24.71 -24.91 -22.89
C ASP A 146 -24.95 -24.73 -24.39
#